data_AF-A0A016VBI3-F1
#
_entry.id   AF-A0A016VBI3-F1
#
_cell.length_a   1.000
_cell.length_b   1.000
_cell.length_c   1.000
_cell.angle_alpha   90.00
_cell.angle_beta   90.00
_cell.angle_gamma   90.00
#
_symmetry.space_group_name_H-M   'P 1'
#
loop_
_entity.id
_entity.type
_entity.pdbx_description
1 polymer ?
#
loop_
_entity_poly.entity_id
_entity_poly.type
_entity_poly.pdbx_seq_one_letter_code
_entity_poly.pdbx_strand_id
1 'polypeptide(L)'
;MRQRGATRAAGNYQLTSELARRCREAIKEDLKERRAVVLAVATAGRSIRNTRRDFANRMTKMTAHRRPDRTTSSSRRVMEKVIYDFYSELFDSHVHLPPCHLREDGFVIPSVLPSEVRHVIKSVKNRTAPGPDKIRLEHLKNLPTAVVNTLARLFTRYLSECKVPS
;
A
#
# COMPACT_ATOMS: atom_id res chain seq x y z
N MET A 1 33.99 35.49 8.22
CA MET A 1 34.39 34.08 8.44
C MET A 1 33.17 33.22 8.83
N ARG A 2 32.40 32.68 7.87
CA ARG A 2 31.36 31.64 8.09
C ARG A 2 31.29 30.67 6.90
N GLN A 3 32.35 29.90 6.67
CA GLN A 3 32.36 28.85 5.64
C GLN A 3 32.35 27.41 6.21
N ARG A 4 32.41 27.24 7.54
CA ARG A 4 32.56 25.92 8.17
C ARG A 4 31.27 25.07 8.26
N GLY A 5 30.10 25.67 7.97
CA GLY A 5 28.78 25.01 8.08
C GLY A 5 28.31 24.32 6.80
N ALA A 6 28.67 24.86 5.62
CA ALA A 6 28.20 24.35 4.33
C ALA A 6 28.89 23.03 3.92
N THR A 7 30.18 22.89 4.23
CA THR A 7 30.96 21.66 3.95
C THR A 7 30.52 20.45 4.79
N ARG A 8 30.00 20.67 6.02
CA ARG A 8 29.44 19.58 6.85
C ARG A 8 28.11 19.04 6.34
N ALA A 9 27.26 19.89 5.76
CA ALA A 9 25.95 19.48 5.25
C ALA A 9 26.04 18.64 3.97
N ALA A 10 26.98 18.97 3.07
CA ALA A 10 27.25 18.18 1.86
C ALA A 10 27.80 16.78 2.19
N GLY A 11 28.68 16.67 3.19
CA GLY A 11 29.22 15.39 3.65
C GLY A 11 28.16 14.46 4.26
N ASN A 12 27.22 14.99 5.04
CA ASN A 12 26.12 14.19 5.61
C ASN A 12 25.14 13.65 4.55
N TYR A 13 24.89 14.41 3.47
CA TYR A 13 24.06 13.91 2.36
C TYR A 13 24.76 12.77 1.58
N GLN A 14 26.07 12.86 1.37
CA GLN A 14 26.84 11.77 0.75
C GLN A 14 26.92 10.53 1.65
N LEU A 15 27.10 10.69 2.96
CA LEU A 15 27.14 9.56 3.90
C LEU A 15 25.79 8.84 3.99
N THR A 16 24.68 9.58 3.99
CA THR A 16 23.34 8.99 4.02
C THR A 16 22.94 8.35 2.69
N SER A 17 23.37 8.89 1.54
CA SER A 17 23.13 8.27 0.24
C SER A 17 23.94 6.98 0.06
N GLU A 18 25.19 6.96 0.53
CA GLU A 18 26.04 5.77 0.55
C GLU A 18 25.48 4.70 1.49
N LEU A 19 25.00 5.07 2.68
CA LEU A 19 24.31 4.14 3.58
C LEU A 19 23.05 3.56 2.94
N ALA A 20 22.21 4.40 2.32
CA ALA A 20 21.00 3.95 1.63
C ALA A 20 21.31 3.03 0.44
N ARG A 21 22.41 3.27 -0.27
CA ARG A 21 22.91 2.39 -1.34
C ARG A 21 23.31 1.04 -0.76
N ARG A 22 24.12 1.02 0.29
CA ARG A 22 24.55 -0.21 0.99
C ARG A 22 23.37 -1.00 1.54
N CYS A 23 22.36 -0.35 2.12
CA CYS A 23 21.16 -1.05 2.59
C CYS A 23 20.38 -1.71 1.45
N ARG A 24 20.24 -1.04 0.29
CA ARG A 24 19.59 -1.64 -0.89
C ARG A 24 20.36 -2.82 -1.43
N GLU A 25 21.69 -2.73 -1.48
CA GLU A 25 22.56 -3.83 -1.90
C GLU A 25 22.46 -5.02 -0.93
N ALA A 26 22.53 -4.77 0.37
CA ALA A 26 22.39 -5.80 1.40
C ALA A 26 21.04 -6.53 1.32
N ILE A 27 19.93 -5.80 1.15
CA ILE A 27 18.59 -6.41 0.98
C ILE A 27 18.52 -7.23 -0.31
N LYS A 28 19.13 -6.74 -1.40
CA LYS A 28 19.15 -7.46 -2.68
C LYS A 28 19.92 -8.77 -2.57
N GLU A 29 21.06 -8.77 -1.87
CA GLU A 29 21.86 -9.98 -1.65
C GLU A 29 21.17 -10.95 -0.67
N ASP A 30 20.62 -10.48 0.45
CA ASP A 30 19.83 -11.32 1.38
C ASP A 30 18.64 -11.99 0.67
N LEU A 31 17.93 -11.26 -0.20
CA LEU A 31 16.86 -11.84 -1.00
C LEU A 31 17.35 -12.89 -2.01
N LYS A 32 18.54 -12.71 -2.62
CA LYS A 32 19.15 -13.71 -3.50
C LYS A 32 19.58 -14.95 -2.72
N GLU A 33 20.15 -14.77 -1.55
CA GLU A 33 20.58 -15.84 -0.65
C GLU A 33 19.37 -16.65 -0.17
N ARG A 34 18.33 -16.00 0.34
CA ARG A 34 17.07 -16.67 0.72
C ARG A 34 16.45 -17.41 -0.46
N ARG A 35 16.49 -16.86 -1.68
CA ARG A 35 16.04 -17.57 -2.89
C ARG A 35 16.89 -18.81 -3.19
N ALA A 36 18.21 -18.73 -3.04
CA ALA A 36 19.09 -19.87 -3.22
C ALA A 36 18.82 -20.96 -2.18
N VAL A 37 18.62 -20.58 -0.92
CA VAL A 37 18.24 -21.51 0.17
C VAL A 37 16.88 -22.15 -0.10
N VAL A 38 15.85 -21.37 -0.45
CA VAL A 38 14.51 -21.89 -0.78
C VAL A 38 14.56 -22.85 -1.97
N LEU A 39 15.35 -22.53 -3.00
CA LEU A 39 15.56 -23.43 -4.14
C LEU A 39 16.30 -24.69 -3.71
N ALA A 40 17.38 -24.58 -2.94
CA ALA A 40 18.16 -25.73 -2.44
C ALA A 40 17.28 -26.69 -1.62
N VAL A 41 16.49 -26.14 -0.69
CA VAL A 41 15.51 -26.89 0.12
C VAL A 41 14.45 -27.55 -0.77
N ALA A 42 13.93 -26.84 -1.77
CA ALA A 42 12.95 -27.39 -2.71
C ALA A 42 13.54 -28.41 -3.71
N THR A 43 14.86 -28.40 -3.93
CA THR A 43 15.59 -29.39 -4.75
C THR A 43 15.99 -30.64 -3.98
N ALA A 44 15.88 -30.67 -2.66
CA ALA A 44 16.12 -31.88 -1.87
C ALA A 44 15.10 -32.96 -2.27
N GLY A 45 15.50 -33.87 -3.16
CA GLY A 45 14.64 -34.89 -3.76
C GLY A 45 13.98 -34.51 -5.11
N ARG A 46 14.32 -33.38 -5.73
CA ARG A 46 13.81 -32.95 -7.06
C ARG A 46 14.93 -32.47 -7.98
N SER A 47 14.70 -32.54 -9.29
CA SER A 47 15.61 -32.02 -10.31
C SER A 47 15.76 -30.49 -10.25
N ILE A 48 17.01 -30.00 -10.22
CA ILE A 48 17.37 -28.56 -10.21
C ILE A 48 16.68 -27.79 -11.35
N ARG A 49 16.64 -28.37 -12.56
CA ARG A 49 16.02 -27.74 -13.73
C ARG A 49 14.52 -27.54 -13.54
N ASN A 50 13.84 -28.53 -12.95
CA ASN A 50 12.40 -28.48 -12.73
C ASN A 50 12.05 -27.51 -11.59
N THR A 51 12.79 -27.54 -10.47
CA THR A 51 12.53 -26.61 -9.36
C THR A 51 12.75 -25.15 -9.74
N ARG A 52 13.80 -24.84 -10.53
CA ARG A 52 14.01 -23.49 -11.08
C ARG A 52 12.88 -23.07 -12.02
N ARG A 53 12.40 -23.98 -12.86
CA ARG A 53 11.26 -23.74 -13.77
C ARG A 53 9.97 -23.49 -12.99
N ASP A 54 9.65 -24.32 -12.01
CA ASP A 54 8.43 -24.20 -11.19
C ASP A 54 8.44 -22.91 -10.37
N PHE A 55 9.60 -22.54 -9.80
CA PHE A 55 9.77 -21.26 -9.13
C PHE A 55 9.54 -20.09 -10.07
N ALA A 56 10.12 -20.11 -11.28
CA ALA A 56 9.90 -19.10 -12.30
C ALA A 56 8.42 -19.05 -12.74
N ASN A 57 7.79 -20.20 -12.94
CA ASN A 57 6.38 -20.31 -13.31
C ASN A 57 5.46 -19.74 -12.22
N ARG A 58 5.71 -20.04 -10.94
CA ARG A 58 4.95 -19.47 -9.80
C ARG A 58 5.13 -17.96 -9.67
N MET A 59 6.33 -17.46 -9.95
CA MET A 59 6.63 -16.02 -9.91
C MET A 59 6.13 -15.28 -11.16
N THR A 60 5.75 -16.01 -12.22
CA THR A 60 5.24 -15.42 -13.46
C THR A 60 3.79 -15.01 -13.25
N LYS A 61 3.47 -13.76 -13.59
CA LYS A 61 2.08 -13.27 -13.60
C LYS A 61 1.28 -14.07 -14.63
N MET A 62 0.08 -14.51 -14.28
CA MET A 62 -0.79 -15.29 -15.16
C MET A 62 -0.97 -14.56 -16.50
N THR A 63 -0.43 -15.14 -17.58
CA THR A 63 -0.36 -14.52 -18.90
C THR A 63 -1.57 -14.83 -19.77
N ALA A 64 -2.29 -15.92 -19.48
CA ALA A 64 -3.51 -16.28 -20.18
C ALA A 64 -4.40 -17.21 -19.35
N HIS A 65 -5.71 -17.09 -19.53
CA HIS A 65 -6.69 -17.99 -18.91
C HIS A 65 -7.30 -18.90 -19.97
N ARG A 66 -7.50 -20.17 -19.61
CA ARG A 66 -8.23 -21.12 -20.46
C ARG A 66 -9.73 -20.89 -20.30
N ARG A 67 -10.43 -20.75 -21.42
CA ARG A 67 -11.88 -20.64 -21.47
C ARG A 67 -12.54 -22.02 -21.41
N PRO A 68 -13.85 -22.09 -21.09
CA PRO A 68 -14.64 -23.33 -21.16
C PRO A 68 -14.65 -23.97 -22.56
N ASP A 69 -14.59 -23.15 -23.62
CA ASP A 69 -14.47 -23.58 -25.03
C ASP A 69 -13.07 -24.15 -25.40
N ARG A 70 -12.21 -24.36 -24.40
CA ARG A 70 -10.81 -24.82 -24.47
C ARG A 70 -9.82 -23.87 -25.14
N THR A 71 -10.25 -22.70 -25.63
CA THR A 71 -9.33 -21.69 -26.15
C THR A 71 -8.61 -20.97 -25.03
N THR A 72 -7.40 -20.46 -25.28
CA THR A 72 -6.59 -19.77 -24.27
C THR A 72 -6.47 -18.30 -24.65
N SER A 73 -6.82 -17.39 -23.73
CA SER A 73 -6.84 -15.95 -24.00
C SER A 73 -5.96 -15.18 -23.03
N SER A 74 -5.09 -14.33 -23.57
CA SER A 74 -4.20 -13.42 -22.82
C SER A 74 -4.77 -12.01 -22.64
N SER A 75 -5.99 -11.75 -23.16
CA SER A 75 -6.63 -10.45 -23.03
C SER A 75 -7.11 -10.20 -21.60
N ARG A 76 -6.70 -9.08 -20.99
CA ARG A 76 -7.10 -8.72 -19.62
C ARG A 76 -8.62 -8.76 -19.42
N ARG A 77 -9.37 -8.09 -20.30
CA ARG A 77 -10.84 -8.04 -20.24
C ARG A 77 -11.47 -9.43 -20.28
N VAL A 78 -10.88 -10.32 -21.08
CA VAL A 78 -11.35 -11.70 -21.20
C VAL A 78 -11.04 -12.49 -19.94
N MET A 79 -9.83 -12.38 -19.41
CA MET A 79 -9.43 -13.06 -18.18
C MET A 79 -10.28 -12.60 -16.99
N GLU A 80 -10.51 -11.28 -16.86
CA GLU A 80 -11.38 -10.70 -15.84
C GLU A 80 -12.79 -11.27 -15.93
N LYS A 81 -13.36 -11.36 -17.14
CA LYS A 81 -14.68 -11.95 -17.36
C LYS A 81 -14.72 -13.43 -16.98
N VAL A 82 -13.74 -14.23 -17.39
CA VAL A 82 -13.70 -15.67 -17.07
C VAL A 82 -13.60 -15.91 -15.57
N ILE A 83 -12.79 -15.11 -14.86
CA ILE A 83 -12.65 -15.17 -13.41
C ILE A 83 -13.95 -14.74 -12.73
N TYR A 84 -14.58 -13.66 -13.21
CA TYR A 84 -15.85 -13.16 -12.68
C TYR A 84 -16.97 -14.18 -12.87
N ASP A 85 -17.12 -14.73 -14.07
CA ASP A 85 -18.14 -15.74 -14.39
C ASP A 85 -17.94 -16.98 -13.49
N PHE A 86 -16.69 -17.45 -13.32
CA PHE A 86 -16.37 -18.59 -12.45
C PHE A 86 -16.76 -18.37 -10.99
N TYR A 87 -16.38 -17.21 -10.41
CA TYR A 87 -16.73 -16.93 -9.02
C TYR A 87 -18.21 -16.59 -8.84
N SER A 88 -18.84 -16.00 -9.86
CA SER A 88 -20.28 -15.75 -9.84
C SER A 88 -21.03 -17.07 -9.81
N GLU A 89 -20.69 -18.04 -10.66
CA GLU A 89 -21.29 -19.38 -10.67
C GLU A 89 -21.00 -20.17 -9.38
N LEU A 90 -19.75 -20.10 -8.88
CA LEU A 90 -19.35 -20.80 -7.66
C LEU A 90 -20.10 -20.32 -6.41
N PHE A 91 -20.38 -19.03 -6.35
CA PHE A 91 -21.09 -18.39 -5.23
C PHE A 91 -22.53 -18.02 -5.57
N ASP A 92 -23.03 -18.40 -6.75
CA ASP A 92 -24.44 -18.20 -7.10
C ASP A 92 -25.23 -19.13 -6.19
N SER A 93 -25.96 -18.53 -5.26
CA SER A 93 -26.64 -19.28 -4.23
C SER A 93 -27.84 -20.01 -4.84
N HIS A 94 -27.69 -21.29 -5.16
CA HIS A 94 -28.84 -22.19 -5.43
C HIS A 94 -29.67 -22.51 -4.18
N VAL A 95 -29.43 -21.80 -3.07
CA VAL A 95 -30.17 -21.88 -1.82
C VAL A 95 -30.68 -20.47 -1.53
N HIS A 96 -32.00 -20.32 -1.38
CA HIS A 96 -32.59 -19.10 -0.85
C HIS A 96 -32.12 -18.92 0.60
N LEU A 97 -31.02 -18.19 0.76
CA LEU A 97 -30.65 -17.68 2.06
C LEU A 97 -31.63 -16.56 2.43
N PRO A 98 -32.15 -16.53 3.66
CA PRO A 98 -32.86 -15.35 4.16
C PRO A 98 -31.95 -14.13 3.93
N PRO A 99 -32.50 -12.95 3.62
CA PRO A 99 -31.69 -11.73 3.51
C PRO A 99 -30.78 -11.63 4.73
N CYS A 100 -29.48 -11.75 4.51
CA CYS A 100 -28.48 -11.51 5.54
C CYS A 100 -28.61 -10.04 5.91
N HIS A 101 -29.39 -9.75 6.95
CA HIS A 101 -29.32 -8.49 7.63
C HIS A 101 -27.93 -8.49 8.26
N LEU A 102 -26.94 -7.94 7.55
CA LEU A 102 -25.75 -7.42 8.20
C LEU A 102 -26.30 -6.57 9.34
N ARG A 103 -26.13 -7.04 10.58
CA ARG A 103 -26.57 -6.28 11.73
C ARG A 103 -25.98 -4.90 11.56
N GLU A 104 -26.85 -3.90 11.44
CA GLU A 104 -26.52 -2.52 11.74
C GLU A 104 -26.23 -2.43 13.25
N ASP A 105 -25.32 -3.26 13.76
CA ASP A 105 -24.69 -2.99 15.03
C ASP A 105 -23.94 -1.69 14.77
N GLY A 106 -24.60 -0.59 15.12
CA GLY A 106 -24.24 0.77 14.75
C GLY A 106 -22.76 0.94 15.00
N PHE A 107 -21.99 0.93 13.92
CA PHE A 107 -20.55 1.04 14.03
C PHE A 107 -20.32 2.46 14.53
N VAL A 108 -20.11 2.61 15.84
CA VAL A 108 -19.86 3.91 16.46
C VAL A 108 -18.50 4.34 15.95
N ILE A 109 -18.50 5.14 14.88
CA ILE A 109 -17.27 5.66 14.31
C ILE A 109 -16.60 6.48 15.41
N PRO A 110 -15.39 6.10 15.87
CA PRO A 110 -14.71 6.82 16.93
C PRO A 110 -14.48 8.27 16.50
N SER A 111 -14.71 9.20 17.43
CA SER A 111 -14.45 10.62 17.18
C SER A 111 -12.96 10.86 16.98
N VAL A 112 -12.62 11.76 16.07
CA VAL A 112 -11.23 12.18 15.84
C VAL A 112 -10.78 13.08 17.00
N LEU A 113 -9.66 12.74 17.63
CA LEU A 113 -9.09 13.51 18.73
C LEU A 113 -8.20 14.65 18.23
N PRO A 114 -8.14 15.80 18.92
CA PRO A 114 -7.21 16.88 18.58
C PRO A 114 -5.73 16.46 18.57
N SER A 115 -5.35 15.47 19.39
CA SER A 115 -4.00 14.89 19.44
C SER A 115 -3.64 14.16 18.13
N GLU A 116 -4.58 13.41 17.56
CA GLU A 116 -4.40 12.70 16.29
C GLU A 116 -4.21 13.70 15.15
N VAL A 117 -5.04 14.74 15.11
CA VAL A 117 -4.93 15.83 14.12
C VAL A 117 -3.55 16.49 14.21
N ARG A 118 -3.09 16.83 15.42
CA ARG A 118 -1.74 17.40 15.63
C ARG A 118 -0.62 16.46 15.21
N HIS A 119 -0.76 15.18 15.54
CA HIS A 119 0.25 14.18 15.24
C HIS A 119 0.42 14.04 13.73
N VAL A 120 -0.70 13.91 13.00
CA VAL A 120 -0.70 13.80 11.53
C VAL A 120 -0.13 15.07 10.89
N ILE A 121 -0.57 16.26 11.30
CA ILE A 121 -0.05 17.52 10.74
C ILE A 121 1.47 17.66 10.96
N LYS A 122 1.97 17.27 12.13
CA LYS A 122 3.42 17.28 12.42
C LYS A 122 4.20 16.25 11.61
N SER A 123 3.62 15.06 11.39
CA SER A 123 4.28 13.95 10.71
C SER A 123 4.37 14.12 9.19
N VAL A 124 3.49 14.93 8.58
CA VAL A 124 3.55 15.20 7.13
C VAL A 124 4.87 15.91 6.76
N LYS A 125 5.49 15.47 5.66
CA LYS A 125 6.76 16.02 5.16
C LYS A 125 6.56 17.40 4.53
N ASN A 126 7.45 18.36 4.82
CA ASN A 126 7.35 19.76 4.34
C ASN A 126 7.46 19.97 2.82
N ARG A 127 7.66 18.92 2.02
CA ARG A 127 7.92 19.03 0.57
C ARG A 127 6.67 18.93 -0.30
N THR A 128 5.48 18.93 0.30
CA THR A 128 4.21 18.88 -0.43
C THR A 128 3.92 20.26 -1.05
N ALA A 129 3.62 20.28 -2.35
CA ALA A 129 3.21 21.50 -3.04
C ALA A 129 1.93 22.07 -2.39
N PRO A 130 1.81 23.40 -2.21
CA PRO A 130 0.61 24.02 -1.67
C PRO A 130 -0.62 23.72 -2.54
N GLY A 131 -1.79 23.59 -1.91
CA GLY A 131 -3.05 23.47 -2.62
C GLY A 131 -3.45 24.77 -3.33
N PRO A 132 -4.64 24.81 -3.94
CA PRO A 132 -5.21 26.03 -4.54
C PRO A 132 -5.33 27.20 -3.55
N ASP A 133 -5.48 26.88 -2.27
CA ASP A 133 -5.48 27.82 -1.14
C ASP A 133 -4.10 28.44 -0.83
N LYS A 134 -3.04 27.96 -1.49
CA LYS A 134 -1.64 28.37 -1.33
C LYS A 134 -1.12 28.20 0.11
N ILE A 135 -1.78 27.38 0.92
CA ILE A 135 -1.36 27.15 2.30
C ILE A 135 -0.17 26.18 2.32
N ARG A 136 0.98 26.67 2.78
CA ARG A 136 2.18 25.85 2.98
C ARG A 136 2.03 25.01 4.23
N LEU A 137 2.58 23.80 4.19
CA LEU A 137 2.58 22.89 5.34
C LEU A 137 3.31 23.48 6.57
N GLU A 138 4.27 24.38 6.36
CA GLU A 138 4.97 25.10 7.43
C GLU A 138 4.01 25.89 8.33
N HIS A 139 2.98 26.50 7.73
CA HIS A 139 1.95 27.22 8.46
C HIS A 139 0.99 26.26 9.17
N LEU A 140 0.70 25.11 8.56
CA LEU A 140 -0.13 24.06 9.17
C LEU A 140 0.53 23.47 10.43
N LYS A 141 1.86 23.33 10.45
CA LYS A 141 2.58 22.80 11.62
C LYS A 141 2.51 23.68 12.87
N ASN A 142 2.22 24.96 12.70
CA ASN A 142 2.14 25.95 13.78
C ASN A 142 0.70 26.40 14.08
N LEU A 143 -0.30 25.55 13.80
CA LEU A 143 -1.70 25.90 14.03
C LEU A 143 -2.03 26.12 15.53
N PRO A 144 -2.80 27.18 15.85
CA PRO A 144 -3.35 27.36 17.19
C PRO A 144 -4.21 26.18 17.62
N THR A 145 -4.23 25.88 18.92
CA THR A 145 -5.05 24.80 19.50
C THR A 145 -6.53 24.92 19.16
N ALA A 146 -7.03 26.16 19.12
CA ALA A 146 -8.42 26.43 18.74
C ALA A 146 -8.75 25.89 17.34
N VAL A 147 -7.86 26.08 16.36
CA VAL A 147 -8.08 25.62 14.98
C VAL A 147 -8.00 24.09 14.90
N VAL A 148 -7.06 23.47 15.61
CA VAL A 148 -6.95 22.00 15.71
C VAL A 148 -8.23 21.39 16.27
N ASN A 149 -8.80 21.99 17.32
CA ASN A 149 -10.04 21.51 17.92
C ASN A 149 -11.22 21.62 16.95
N THR A 150 -11.28 22.70 16.16
CA THR A 150 -12.29 22.86 15.11
C THR A 150 -12.14 21.80 14.02
N LEU A 151 -10.92 21.51 13.58
CA LEU A 151 -10.66 20.45 12.59
C LEU A 151 -11.09 19.07 13.09
N ALA A 152 -10.76 18.72 14.34
CA ALA A 152 -11.17 17.45 14.94
C ALA A 152 -12.70 17.29 14.97
N ARG A 153 -13.44 18.36 15.31
CA ARG A 153 -14.90 18.39 15.25
C ARG A 153 -15.44 18.23 13.83
N LEU A 154 -14.83 18.92 12.85
CA LEU A 154 -15.23 18.81 11.45
C LEU A 154 -15.00 17.40 10.89
N PHE A 155 -13.84 16.79 11.15
CA PHE A 155 -13.56 15.42 10.72
C PHE A 155 -14.49 14.41 11.36
N THR A 156 -14.74 14.54 12.66
CA THR A 156 -15.73 13.70 13.36
C THR A 156 -17.10 13.81 12.70
N ARG A 157 -17.53 15.02 12.33
CA ARG A 157 -18.80 15.26 11.63
C ARG A 157 -18.82 14.65 10.22
N TYR A 158 -17.74 14.80 9.45
CA TYR A 158 -17.67 14.20 8.10
C TYR A 158 -17.72 12.68 8.13
N LEU A 159 -17.05 12.08 9.11
CA LEU A 159 -17.08 10.64 9.32
C LEU A 159 -18.48 10.17 9.73
N SER A 160 -19.17 10.89 10.63
CA SER A 160 -20.55 10.53 11.03
C SER A 160 -21.57 10.73 9.91
N GLU A 161 -21.39 11.73 9.05
CA GLU A 161 -22.33 12.04 7.96
C GLU A 161 -22.00 11.32 6.65
N CYS A 162 -20.87 10.60 6.57
CA CYS A 162 -20.35 9.97 5.34
C CYS A 162 -20.27 10.93 4.13
N LYS A 163 -20.07 12.23 4.37
CA LYS A 163 -19.95 13.26 3.33
C LYS A 163 -18.49 13.66 3.15
N VAL A 164 -18.03 13.73 1.91
CA VAL A 164 -16.74 14.34 1.57
C VAL A 164 -16.95 15.85 1.42
N PRO A 165 -16.13 16.71 2.06
CA PRO A 165 -16.17 18.14 1.83
C PRO A 165 -16.01 18.46 0.34
N SER A 166 -16.99 19.18 -0.22
CA SER A 166 -16.96 19.77 -1.57
C SER A 166 -16.08 21.01 -1.63
#